data_AF-U9T7M7-F1
#
_entry.id   AF-U9T7M7-F1
#
_cell.length_a   1.000
_cell.length_b   1.000
_cell.length_c   1.000
_cell.angle_alpha   90.00
_cell.angle_beta   90.00
_cell.angle_gamma   90.00
#
_symmetry.space_group_name_H-M   'P 1'
#
loop_
_entity.id
_entity.type
_entity.pdbx_description
1 polymer ?
#
loop_
_entity_poly.entity_id
_entity_poly.type
_entity_poly.pdbx_seq_one_letter_code
_entity_poly.pdbx_strand_id
1 'polypeptide(L)'
;MLFFFLIVICLCLNEFTLAFTPNNTVWGHSAVFANSRIYITGGIFPIIKDKFEPSTPSREFYYLDVEKPFRVRAGDKLPWVDLSSVSQNLPAHAWSAFSNCGLDNSL
;
A
#
# COMPACT_ATOMS: atom_id res chain seq x y z
N MET A 1 -20.57 34.27 1.99
CA MET A 1 -19.81 33.74 3.14
C MET A 1 -20.11 32.25 3.35
N LEU A 2 -21.36 31.84 3.57
CA LEU A 2 -21.76 30.42 3.74
C LEU A 2 -21.33 29.51 2.57
N PHE A 3 -21.47 29.99 1.32
CA PHE A 3 -21.12 29.22 0.12
C PHE A 3 -19.62 28.84 0.07
N PHE A 4 -18.72 29.77 0.38
CA PHE A 4 -17.28 29.50 0.44
C PHE A 4 -16.93 28.54 1.59
N PHE A 5 -17.62 28.64 2.72
CA PHE A 5 -17.43 27.73 3.85
C PHE A 5 -17.83 26.28 3.50
N LEU A 6 -18.93 26.11 2.78
CA LEU A 6 -19.37 24.80 2.27
C LEU A 6 -18.36 24.21 1.28
N ILE A 7 -17.78 25.02 0.39
CA ILE A 7 -16.72 24.58 -0.53
C ILE A 7 -15.50 24.07 0.24
N VAL A 8 -15.04 24.81 1.26
CA VAL A 8 -13.89 24.40 2.08
C VAL A 8 -14.16 23.08 2.81
N ILE A 9 -15.37 22.89 3.36
CA ILE A 9 -15.76 21.64 4.00
C ILE A 9 -15.79 20.49 2.99
N CYS A 10 -16.37 20.70 1.81
CA CYS A 10 -16.40 19.69 0.76
C CYS A 10 -14.99 19.30 0.29
N LEU A 11 -14.08 20.26 0.15
CA LEU A 11 -12.68 19.99 -0.20
C LEU A 11 -11.97 19.18 0.88
N CYS A 12 -12.11 19.57 2.15
CA CYS A 12 -11.55 18.81 3.28
C CYS A 12 -12.09 17.37 3.33
N LEU A 13 -13.40 17.18 3.17
CA LEU A 13 -14.01 15.84 3.18
C LEU A 13 -13.57 15.00 1.96
N ASN A 14 -13.37 15.63 0.80
CA ASN A 14 -12.93 14.94 -0.40
C ASN A 14 -11.49 14.38 -0.26
N GLU A 15 -10.59 15.12 0.39
CA GLU A 15 -9.23 14.63 0.71
C GLU A 15 -9.26 13.36 1.56
N PHE A 16 -10.19 13.23 2.50
CA PHE A 16 -10.35 12.00 3.29
C PHE A 16 -10.90 10.82 2.47
N THR A 17 -11.65 11.08 1.39
CA THR A 17 -12.20 10.02 0.53
C THR A 17 -11.25 9.51 -0.56
N LEU A 18 -10.17 10.24 -0.83
CA LEU A 18 -9.17 9.93 -1.86
C LEU A 18 -8.05 8.99 -1.40
N ALA A 19 -8.11 8.48 -0.16
CA ALA A 19 -7.13 7.54 0.34
C ALA A 19 -7.02 6.33 -0.60
N PHE A 20 -5.82 6.14 -1.16
CA PHE A 20 -5.51 4.99 -1.99
C PHE A 20 -5.85 3.72 -1.21
N THR A 21 -6.49 2.76 -1.85
CA THR A 21 -6.75 1.46 -1.25
C THR A 21 -6.01 0.43 -2.09
N PRO A 22 -4.98 -0.23 -1.54
CA PRO A 22 -4.25 -1.27 -2.24
C PRO A 22 -5.21 -2.34 -2.78
N ASN A 23 -4.87 -2.92 -3.92
CA ASN A 23 -5.69 -4.00 -4.45
C ASN A 23 -5.50 -5.24 -3.57
N ASN A 24 -6.58 -5.69 -2.93
CA ASN A 24 -6.60 -6.85 -2.03
C ASN A 24 -6.27 -8.20 -2.71
N THR A 25 -5.87 -8.18 -3.98
CA THR A 25 -5.55 -9.37 -4.76
C THR A 25 -4.04 -9.54 -4.97
N VAL A 26 -3.20 -8.54 -4.71
CA VAL A 26 -1.74 -8.66 -4.91
C VAL A 26 -1.10 -9.35 -3.71
N TRP A 27 -0.24 -10.32 -3.96
CA TRP A 27 0.46 -11.08 -2.94
C TRP A 27 1.96 -10.78 -2.95
N GLY A 28 2.61 -10.97 -1.80
CA GLY A 28 4.08 -10.97 -1.73
C GLY A 28 4.72 -9.61 -1.97
N HIS A 29 4.06 -8.52 -1.58
CA HIS A 29 4.71 -7.21 -1.58
C HIS A 29 5.98 -7.22 -0.73
N SER A 30 6.92 -6.37 -1.11
CA SER A 30 8.03 -5.97 -0.25
C SER A 30 7.59 -4.80 0.60
N ALA A 31 8.00 -4.78 1.86
CA ALA A 31 7.73 -3.69 2.78
C ALA A 31 9.05 -3.19 3.39
N VAL A 32 9.22 -1.86 3.46
CA VAL A 32 10.38 -1.23 4.10
C VAL A 32 9.90 -0.07 4.97
N PHE A 33 10.42 0.02 6.19
CA PHE A 33 10.23 1.18 7.05
C PHE A 33 11.42 2.14 6.93
N ALA A 34 11.18 3.37 6.49
CA ALA A 34 12.19 4.41 6.38
C ALA A 34 11.56 5.79 6.58
N ASN A 35 12.25 6.70 7.29
CA ASN A 35 11.82 8.09 7.49
C ASN A 35 10.35 8.20 7.94
N SER A 36 9.98 7.43 8.97
CA SER A 36 8.62 7.40 9.53
C SER A 36 7.53 7.01 8.52
N ARG A 37 7.88 6.26 7.48
CA ARG A 37 6.97 5.77 6.45
C ARG A 37 7.16 4.29 6.22
N ILE A 38 6.05 3.57 6.08
CA ILE A 38 6.04 2.17 5.64
C ILE A 38 5.77 2.18 4.15
N TYR A 39 6.79 1.87 3.35
CA TYR A 39 6.70 1.75 1.90
C TYR A 39 6.35 0.31 1.53
N ILE A 40 5.37 0.14 0.64
CA ILE A 40 4.95 -1.14 0.10
C ILE A 40 5.11 -1.12 -1.41
N THR A 41 5.80 -2.11 -1.98
CA THR A 41 6.05 -2.17 -3.42
C THR A 41 6.15 -3.59 -3.96
N GLY A 42 5.91 -3.73 -5.27
CA GLY A 42 6.03 -4.99 -5.98
C GLY A 42 4.87 -5.93 -5.65
N GLY A 43 5.15 -7.23 -5.65
CA GLY A 43 4.17 -8.28 -5.47
C GLY A 43 3.74 -8.91 -6.79
N ILE A 44 2.81 -9.87 -6.73
CA ILE A 44 2.32 -10.63 -7.88
C ILE A 44 0.80 -10.75 -7.79
N PHE A 45 0.13 -10.57 -8.93
CA PHE A 45 -1.28 -10.92 -9.04
C PHE A 45 -1.40 -12.46 -9.15
N PRO A 46 -2.28 -13.13 -8.40
CA PRO A 46 -2.54 -14.55 -8.58
C PRO A 46 -3.39 -14.78 -9.84
N ILE A 47 -3.14 -15.86 -10.58
CA ILE A 47 -3.97 -16.25 -11.74
C ILE A 47 -5.38 -16.63 -11.26
N ILE A 48 -5.44 -17.41 -10.17
CA ILE A 48 -6.67 -17.87 -9.55
C ILE A 48 -6.66 -17.38 -8.11
N LYS A 49 -7.72 -16.69 -7.70
CA LYS A 49 -7.91 -16.25 -6.32
C LYS A 49 -7.71 -17.45 -5.38
N ASP A 50 -6.84 -17.30 -4.40
CA ASP A 50 -6.54 -18.31 -3.37
C ASP A 50 -5.70 -19.52 -3.82
N LYS A 51 -5.14 -19.52 -5.05
CA LYS A 51 -4.10 -20.48 -5.45
C LYS A 51 -2.74 -19.80 -5.59
N PHE A 52 -1.70 -20.48 -5.10
CA PHE A 52 -0.32 -20.05 -5.22
C PHE A 52 0.23 -20.31 -6.64
N GLU A 53 -0.42 -19.73 -7.63
CA GLU A 53 0.01 -19.70 -9.01
C GLU A 53 0.30 -18.23 -9.39
N PRO A 54 1.57 -17.80 -9.28
CA PRO A 54 1.95 -16.43 -9.59
C PRO A 54 1.69 -16.09 -11.07
N SER A 55 1.12 -14.91 -11.31
CA SER A 55 0.91 -14.36 -12.65
C SER A 55 1.83 -13.16 -12.92
N THR A 56 1.30 -12.11 -13.53
CA THR A 56 1.98 -10.84 -13.80
C THR A 56 2.46 -10.17 -12.51
N PRO A 57 3.68 -9.62 -12.51
CA PRO A 57 4.17 -8.79 -11.42
C PRO A 57 3.29 -7.56 -11.21
N SER A 58 3.05 -7.22 -9.96
CA SER A 58 2.45 -5.96 -9.57
C SER A 58 3.46 -4.84 -9.62
N ARG A 59 3.01 -3.67 -10.08
CA ARG A 59 3.74 -2.40 -9.99
C ARG A 59 3.11 -1.46 -8.98
N GLU A 60 2.37 -2.00 -8.02
CA GLU A 60 1.89 -1.21 -6.90
C GLU A 60 3.09 -0.62 -6.15
N PHE A 61 2.98 0.66 -5.82
CA PHE A 61 3.91 1.36 -4.95
C PHE A 61 3.13 2.42 -4.20
N TYR A 62 3.15 2.33 -2.87
CA TYR A 62 2.44 3.25 -2.00
C TYR A 62 3.11 3.26 -0.62
N TYR A 63 2.73 4.23 0.22
CA TYR A 63 3.23 4.27 1.59
C TYR A 63 2.19 4.69 2.61
N LEU A 64 2.41 4.32 3.86
CA LEU A 64 1.71 4.84 5.02
C LEU A 64 2.66 5.74 5.81
N ASP A 65 2.24 6.98 6.03
CA ASP A 65 2.91 7.93 6.90
C ASP A 65 2.49 7.67 8.35
N VAL A 66 3.42 7.20 9.19
CA VAL A 66 3.10 6.86 10.58
C VAL A 66 3.24 8.04 11.54
N GLU A 67 3.73 9.21 11.07
CA GLU A 67 3.71 10.44 11.87
C GLU A 67 2.30 11.02 11.96
N LYS A 68 1.45 10.69 10.99
CA LYS A 68 0.04 11.08 10.97
C LYS A 68 -0.79 10.04 11.75
N PRO A 69 -1.65 10.47 12.69
CA PRO A 69 -2.55 9.55 13.36
C PRO A 69 -3.50 8.87 12.37
N PHE A 70 -3.63 7.54 12.49
CA PHE A 70 -4.62 6.75 11.76
C PHE A 70 -5.31 5.76 12.70
N ARG A 71 -6.50 5.30 12.30
CA ARG A 71 -7.26 4.30 13.05
C ARG A 71 -6.97 2.90 12.50
N VAL A 72 -6.99 1.91 13.38
CA VAL A 72 -6.68 0.50 13.07
C VAL A 72 -7.89 -0.43 13.31
N ARG A 73 -9.13 0.08 13.26
CA ARG A 73 -10.30 -0.78 13.43
C ARG A 73 -10.61 -1.52 12.14
N ALA A 74 -11.21 -2.71 12.26
CA ALA A 74 -11.69 -3.45 11.11
C ALA A 74 -12.65 -2.58 10.26
N GLY A 75 -12.33 -2.41 8.98
CA GLY A 75 -13.09 -1.58 8.05
C GLY A 75 -12.65 -0.11 7.94
N ASP A 76 -11.76 0.36 8.81
CA ASP A 76 -11.18 1.70 8.66
C ASP A 76 -10.23 1.73 7.45
N LYS A 77 -10.36 2.78 6.62
CA LYS A 77 -9.42 3.01 5.52
C LYS A 77 -8.14 3.60 6.07
N LEU A 78 -7.02 2.92 5.85
CA LEU A 78 -5.70 3.47 6.12
C LEU A 78 -5.40 4.59 5.10
N PRO A 79 -4.76 5.69 5.52
CA PRO A 79 -4.46 6.84 4.65
C PRO A 79 -3.22 6.56 3.79
N TRP A 80 -3.30 5.55 2.92
CA TRP A 80 -2.21 5.26 2.00
C TRP A 80 -2.04 6.39 0.99
N VAL A 81 -0.78 6.69 0.69
CA VAL A 81 -0.39 7.63 -0.37
C VAL A 81 0.12 6.84 -1.56
N ASP A 82 -0.50 7.06 -2.72
CA ASP A 82 -0.13 6.38 -3.97
C ASP A 82 1.18 6.94 -4.54
N LEU A 83 2.06 6.04 -4.98
CA LEU A 83 3.31 6.30 -5.70
C LEU A 83 3.35 5.55 -7.05
N SER A 84 2.21 5.10 -7.57
CA SER A 84 2.09 4.38 -8.85
C SER A 84 2.68 5.15 -10.04
N SER A 85 2.70 6.49 -9.99
CA SER A 85 3.29 7.34 -11.03
C SER A 85 4.81 7.15 -11.17
N VAL A 86 5.51 6.77 -10.10
CA VAL A 86 6.96 6.53 -10.10
C VAL A 86 7.32 5.04 -10.06
N SER A 87 6.34 4.15 -9.89
CA SER A 87 6.57 2.71 -9.78
C SER A 87 7.13 2.08 -11.06
N GLN A 88 6.91 2.71 -12.22
CA GLN A 88 7.47 2.27 -13.51
C GLN A 88 9.00 2.26 -13.53
N ASN A 89 9.65 3.00 -12.64
CA ASN A 89 11.11 3.07 -12.53
C ASN A 89 11.70 1.94 -11.67
N LEU A 90 10.85 1.17 -10.98
CA LEU A 90 11.28 0.06 -10.13
C LEU A 90 11.25 -1.24 -10.94
N PRO A 91 12.26 -2.11 -10.81
CA PRO A 91 12.22 -3.44 -11.43
C PRO A 91 11.08 -4.26 -10.81
N ALA A 92 10.49 -5.15 -11.61
CA ALA A 92 9.51 -6.09 -11.11
C ALA A 92 10.12 -7.01 -10.06
N HIS A 93 9.47 -7.15 -8.91
CA HIS A 93 9.96 -7.96 -7.78
C HIS A 93 8.79 -8.37 -6.88
N ALA A 94 8.95 -9.47 -6.16
CA ALA A 94 8.01 -9.96 -5.16
C ALA A 94 8.72 -10.88 -4.18
N TRP A 95 8.07 -11.18 -3.05
CA TRP A 95 8.49 -12.23 -2.10
C TRP A 95 9.90 -12.03 -1.52
N SER A 96 10.36 -10.80 -1.41
CA SER A 96 11.68 -10.47 -0.83
C SER A 96 11.84 -11.02 0.59
N ALA A 97 10.77 -11.05 1.38
CA ALA A 97 10.74 -11.66 2.71
C ALA A 97 10.51 -13.18 2.69
N PHE A 98 9.94 -13.76 1.64
CA PHE A 98 9.52 -15.16 1.63
C PHE A 98 10.69 -16.15 1.64
N SER A 99 11.80 -15.80 0.96
CA SER A 99 12.96 -16.70 0.87
C SER A 99 13.81 -16.72 2.14
N ASN A 100 13.80 -15.65 2.95
CA ASN A 100 14.76 -15.45 4.05
C ASN A 100 14.13 -15.26 5.44
N CYS A 101 12.82 -15.06 5.57
CA CYS A 101 12.19 -14.72 6.86
C CYS A 101 11.61 -15.93 7.60
N GLY A 102 12.35 -17.04 7.68
CA GLY A 102 11.89 -18.20 8.46
C GLY A 102 12.85 -19.39 8.58
N LEU A 103 14.06 -19.34 8.02
CA LEU A 103 15.06 -20.33 8.42
C LEU A 103 15.61 -19.89 9.78
N ASP A 104 15.31 -20.68 10.80
CA ASP A 104 15.90 -20.53 12.13
C ASP A 104 17.43 -20.45 11.99
N ASN A 105 18.03 -19.37 12.50
CA ASN A 105 19.49 -19.15 12.47
C ASN A 105 20.20 -19.93 13.60
N SER A 106 19.60 -20.98 14.15
CA SER A 106 20.21 -21.89 15.12
C SER A 106 21.21 -22.84 14.44
N LEU A 107 22.39 -22.31 14.10
CA LEU A 107 23.61 -23.09 13.81
C LEU A 107 24.58 -22.99 14.98
#